data_AF-B5BT12-F1
#
_entry.id   AF-B5BT12-F1
#
_cell.length_a   1.000
_cell.length_b   1.000
_cell.length_c   1.000
_cell.angle_alpha   90.00
_cell.angle_beta   90.00
_cell.angle_gamma   90.00
#
_symmetry.space_group_name_H-M   'P 1'
#
loop_
_entity.id
_entity.type
_entity.pdbx_description
1 polymer ?
#
loop_
_entity_poly.entity_id
_entity_poly.type
_entity_poly.pdbx_seq_one_letter_code
_entity_poly.pdbx_strand_id
1 'polypeptide(L)'
;NDKGQNGEDLTGGYYDAGDFIKFGFPMAFTATTLAWSIIDYQSGYSKANALDDAHKAVKWATDYFLKAHVSANKLYGQVGQGDLDHNWWGRPEDMTMERPAFYIDETNPGSDLAGETAAALAAASIVFKSVHSSYSNTLLQHAEQLFTFANQHRKVYSESIADAANFYGSSAIKMSLVWAAAWLHQATGNSDYLDTAEQLYTEFQMEYFGGNYGWDQKVSGAEVLLAKATKNSKYSDKVKSFCDYMINTEQKTPKGLLFVGDWGSLRSAANVVFICLEAADMGISASQYRSFAEKQIGYILGDGGRSYIVGYGENPPTHEH
;
A
#
# COMPACT_ATOMS: atom_id res chain seq x y z
N ASN A 1 -18.52 -6.51 16.23
CA ASN A 1 -19.68 -6.96 15.41
C ASN A 1 -19.70 -6.26 14.06
N ASP A 2 -18.55 -6.15 13.40
CA ASP A 2 -18.43 -5.45 12.12
C ASP A 2 -19.22 -6.21 11.05
N LYS A 3 -20.20 -5.54 10.44
CA LYS A 3 -21.10 -6.14 9.46
C LYS A 3 -21.47 -5.16 8.37
N GLY A 4 -21.69 -5.68 7.17
CA GLY A 4 -22.22 -4.92 6.05
C GLY A 4 -23.69 -4.55 6.25
N GLN A 5 -24.20 -3.73 5.34
CA GLN A 5 -25.58 -3.20 5.41
C GLN A 5 -26.65 -4.31 5.28
N ASN A 6 -26.29 -5.47 4.73
CA ASN A 6 -27.18 -6.64 4.63
C ASN A 6 -26.75 -7.79 5.56
N GLY A 7 -25.89 -7.52 6.55
CA GLY A 7 -25.42 -8.53 7.50
C GLY A 7 -24.23 -9.35 7.04
N GLU A 8 -23.53 -8.93 5.97
CA GLU A 8 -22.28 -9.54 5.52
C GLU A 8 -21.24 -9.49 6.66
N ASP A 9 -20.48 -10.57 6.89
CA ASP A 9 -19.43 -10.57 7.91
C ASP A 9 -18.27 -9.68 7.46
N LEU A 10 -17.98 -8.61 8.20
CA LEU A 10 -16.84 -7.73 7.96
C LEU A 10 -15.84 -7.78 9.11
N THR A 11 -15.85 -8.81 9.97
CA THR A 11 -14.85 -8.96 11.05
C THR A 11 -13.45 -9.29 10.53
N GLY A 12 -12.42 -8.86 11.28
CA GLY A 12 -11.01 -8.98 10.90
C GLY A 12 -10.46 -7.67 10.30
N GLY A 13 -9.34 -7.77 9.59
CA GLY A 13 -8.62 -6.61 9.05
C GLY A 13 -7.86 -5.86 10.14
N TYR A 14 -7.20 -4.78 9.75
CA TYR A 14 -6.41 -3.94 10.66
C TYR A 14 -7.17 -2.68 11.06
N TYR A 15 -7.02 -2.26 12.32
CA TYR A 15 -7.24 -0.86 12.65
C TYR A 15 -6.14 0.00 12.02
N ASP A 16 -6.46 1.24 11.70
CA ASP A 16 -5.60 2.08 10.86
C ASP A 16 -4.40 2.67 11.62
N ALA A 17 -4.66 3.31 12.76
CA ALA A 17 -3.63 3.99 13.55
C ALA A 17 -3.82 3.72 15.06
N GLY A 18 -3.87 4.78 15.87
CA GLY A 18 -4.29 4.71 17.29
C GLY A 18 -5.81 4.65 17.48
N ASP A 19 -6.57 4.65 16.39
CA ASP A 19 -8.02 4.57 16.35
C ASP A 19 -8.50 3.12 16.10
N PHE A 20 -9.82 2.94 15.97
CA PHE A 20 -10.44 1.64 15.68
C PHE A 20 -11.20 1.62 14.35
N ILE A 21 -10.94 2.57 13.47
CA ILE A 21 -11.52 2.60 12.13
C ILE A 21 -10.72 1.65 11.24
N LYS A 22 -11.44 0.97 10.35
CA LYS A 22 -10.84 0.17 9.28
C LYS A 22 -10.90 0.95 7.98
N PHE A 23 -9.91 1.81 7.73
CA PHE A 23 -9.79 2.50 6.46
C PHE A 23 -9.20 1.56 5.40
N GLY A 24 -10.02 1.18 4.42
CA GLY A 24 -9.66 0.18 3.41
C GLY A 24 -8.52 0.62 2.50
N PHE A 25 -8.44 1.91 2.15
CA PHE A 25 -7.44 2.41 1.21
C PHE A 25 -5.99 2.32 1.74
N PRO A 26 -5.64 2.87 2.92
CA PRO A 26 -4.31 2.69 3.52
C PRO A 26 -4.04 1.25 3.94
N MET A 27 -5.05 0.48 4.35
CA MET A 27 -4.90 -0.95 4.65
C MET A 27 -4.50 -1.75 3.41
N ALA A 28 -5.12 -1.47 2.26
CA ALA A 28 -4.79 -2.12 1.00
C ALA A 28 -3.37 -1.78 0.57
N PHE A 29 -2.96 -0.50 0.64
CA PHE A 29 -1.58 -0.09 0.38
C PHE A 29 -0.57 -0.82 1.27
N THR A 30 -0.88 -0.96 2.57
CA THR A 30 -0.04 -1.67 3.53
C THR A 30 0.10 -3.14 3.13
N ALA A 31 -1.01 -3.80 2.77
CA ALA A 31 -0.99 -5.19 2.33
C ALA A 31 -0.19 -5.38 1.03
N THR A 32 -0.35 -4.49 0.04
CA THR A 32 0.43 -4.52 -1.21
C THR A 32 1.92 -4.37 -0.93
N THR A 33 2.31 -3.38 -0.11
CA THR A 33 3.71 -3.10 0.20
C THR A 33 4.36 -4.24 0.99
N LEU A 34 3.65 -4.82 1.96
CA LEU A 34 4.14 -5.99 2.69
C LEU A 34 4.29 -7.20 1.75
N ALA A 35 3.29 -7.48 0.93
CA ALA A 35 3.36 -8.58 -0.05
C ALA A 35 4.53 -8.39 -1.02
N TRP A 36 4.72 -7.16 -1.54
CA TRP A 36 5.86 -6.81 -2.39
C TRP A 36 7.19 -7.10 -1.70
N SER A 37 7.36 -6.64 -0.46
CA SER A 37 8.59 -6.91 0.29
C SER A 37 8.84 -8.41 0.51
N ILE A 38 7.80 -9.23 0.68
CA ILE A 38 7.96 -10.68 0.83
C ILE A 38 8.40 -11.29 -0.50
N ILE A 39 7.81 -10.87 -1.63
CA ILE A 39 8.15 -11.36 -2.96
C ILE A 39 9.63 -11.13 -3.27
N ASP A 40 10.12 -9.90 -3.09
CA ASP A 40 11.47 -9.52 -3.50
C ASP A 40 12.53 -9.80 -2.41
N TYR A 41 12.13 -9.80 -1.13
CA TYR A 41 13.05 -9.95 0.01
C TYR A 41 12.73 -11.13 0.95
N GLN A 42 12.10 -12.20 0.45
CA GLN A 42 11.76 -13.41 1.23
C GLN A 42 12.93 -13.97 2.06
N SER A 43 14.15 -13.87 1.53
CA SER A 43 15.36 -14.36 2.21
C SER A 43 15.65 -13.60 3.51
N GLY A 44 15.29 -12.32 3.59
CA GLY A 44 15.39 -11.50 4.80
C GLY A 44 14.45 -12.02 5.89
N TYR A 45 13.18 -12.23 5.55
CA TYR A 45 12.19 -12.82 6.45
C TYR A 45 12.58 -14.23 6.92
N SER A 46 13.13 -15.05 6.02
CA SER A 46 13.58 -16.41 6.36
C SER A 46 14.76 -16.38 7.34
N LYS A 47 15.75 -15.51 7.11
CA LYS A 47 16.90 -15.33 8.02
C LYS A 47 16.49 -14.78 9.39
N ALA A 48 15.45 -13.96 9.43
CA ALA A 48 14.88 -13.43 10.66
C ALA A 48 13.95 -14.42 11.38
N ASN A 49 13.72 -15.63 10.81
CA ASN A 49 12.73 -16.60 11.30
C ASN A 49 11.32 -15.99 11.45
N ALA A 50 10.95 -15.12 10.50
CA ALA A 50 9.71 -14.35 10.53
C ALA A 50 8.84 -14.55 9.27
N LEU A 51 9.21 -15.49 8.39
CA LEU A 51 8.50 -15.69 7.11
C LEU A 51 7.03 -16.09 7.32
N ASP A 52 6.77 -17.02 8.24
CA ASP A 52 5.39 -17.44 8.54
C ASP A 52 4.56 -16.31 9.16
N ASP A 53 5.17 -15.45 9.97
CA ASP A 53 4.48 -14.31 10.57
C ASP A 53 4.24 -13.20 9.53
N ALA A 54 5.16 -13.00 8.59
CA ALA A 54 4.95 -12.10 7.45
C ALA A 54 3.81 -12.58 6.54
N HIS A 55 3.73 -13.90 6.30
CA HIS A 55 2.57 -14.48 5.61
C HIS A 55 1.27 -14.21 6.36
N LYS A 56 1.23 -14.42 7.69
CA LYS A 56 0.04 -14.13 8.49
C LYS A 56 -0.35 -12.65 8.43
N ALA A 57 0.62 -11.73 8.42
CA ALA A 57 0.35 -10.30 8.34
C ALA A 57 -0.36 -9.91 7.03
N VAL A 58 0.12 -10.41 5.88
CA VAL A 58 -0.56 -10.19 4.59
C VAL A 58 -1.91 -10.90 4.54
N LYS A 59 -1.98 -12.13 5.07
CA LYS A 59 -3.23 -12.91 5.12
C LYS A 59 -4.32 -12.22 5.93
N TRP A 60 -3.97 -11.54 7.02
CA TRP A 60 -4.93 -10.86 7.90
C TRP A 60 -5.70 -9.74 7.17
N ALA A 61 -4.99 -8.95 6.37
CA ALA A 61 -5.61 -7.93 5.53
C ALA A 61 -6.41 -8.55 4.37
N THR A 62 -5.84 -9.55 3.69
CA THR A 62 -6.47 -10.14 2.50
C THR A 62 -7.69 -11.01 2.82
N ASP A 63 -7.73 -11.70 3.97
CA ASP A 63 -8.95 -12.35 4.47
C ASP A 63 -10.07 -11.34 4.66
N TYR A 64 -9.76 -10.13 5.16
CA TYR A 64 -10.75 -9.06 5.29
C TYR A 64 -11.19 -8.51 3.94
N PHE A 65 -10.28 -8.32 2.98
CA PHE A 65 -10.66 -7.86 1.64
C PHE A 65 -11.55 -8.86 0.89
N LEU A 66 -11.32 -10.17 1.07
CA LEU A 66 -12.19 -11.21 0.52
C LEU A 66 -13.61 -11.14 1.11
N LYS A 67 -13.74 -10.82 2.40
CA LYS A 67 -15.04 -10.56 3.05
C LYS A 67 -15.68 -9.26 2.55
N ALA A 68 -14.88 -8.21 2.39
CA ALA A 68 -15.33 -6.88 1.98
C ALA A 68 -15.78 -6.81 0.51
N HIS A 69 -15.21 -7.66 -0.36
CA HIS A 69 -15.60 -7.79 -1.76
C HIS A 69 -16.77 -8.78 -1.91
N VAL A 70 -17.99 -8.27 -1.70
CA VAL A 70 -19.21 -9.09 -1.58
C VAL A 70 -19.88 -9.43 -2.92
N SER A 71 -19.54 -8.70 -3.98
CA SER A 71 -19.95 -8.98 -5.37
C SER A 71 -19.00 -8.27 -6.32
N ALA A 72 -18.96 -8.69 -7.59
CA ALA A 72 -17.98 -8.21 -8.58
C ALA A 72 -17.76 -6.68 -8.62
N ASN A 73 -18.82 -5.88 -8.45
CA ASN A 73 -18.76 -4.42 -8.47
C ASN A 73 -19.22 -3.80 -7.13
N LYS A 74 -18.96 -4.46 -5.99
CA LYS A 74 -19.24 -3.91 -4.65
C LYS A 74 -18.16 -4.28 -3.63
N LEU A 75 -17.52 -3.25 -3.07
CA LEU A 75 -16.44 -3.38 -2.10
C LEU A 75 -16.70 -2.50 -0.88
N TYR A 76 -16.76 -3.09 0.32
CA TYR A 76 -16.74 -2.34 1.57
C TYR A 76 -15.36 -1.72 1.80
N GLY A 77 -15.33 -0.39 1.87
CA GLY A 77 -14.10 0.39 1.99
C GLY A 77 -13.82 0.91 3.38
N GLN A 78 -14.80 0.89 4.27
CA GLN A 78 -14.64 1.40 5.62
C GLN A 78 -15.60 0.74 6.62
N VAL A 79 -15.11 0.46 7.82
CA VAL A 79 -15.95 0.09 8.97
C VAL A 79 -15.55 0.94 10.18
N GLY A 80 -16.55 1.58 10.80
CA GLY A 80 -16.36 2.67 11.76
C GLY A 80 -16.52 4.02 11.09
N GLN A 81 -16.96 5.02 11.84
CA GLN A 81 -17.08 6.41 11.38
C GLN A 81 -16.10 7.28 12.16
N GLY A 82 -15.40 8.18 11.46
CA GLY A 82 -14.45 9.15 12.02
C GLY A 82 -14.85 9.71 13.39
N ASP A 83 -15.94 10.48 13.40
CA ASP A 83 -16.38 11.18 14.61
C ASP A 83 -16.81 10.23 15.73
N LEU A 84 -17.47 9.11 15.43
CA LEU A 84 -17.94 8.19 16.48
C LEU A 84 -16.78 7.45 17.15
N ASP A 85 -15.79 7.08 16.35
CA ASP A 85 -14.61 6.34 16.80
C ASP A 85 -13.66 7.26 17.57
N HIS A 86 -13.32 8.42 16.99
CA HIS A 86 -12.34 9.36 17.56
C HIS A 86 -12.85 10.16 18.76
N ASN A 87 -14.17 10.22 18.98
CA ASN A 87 -14.75 10.80 20.21
C ASN A 87 -14.71 9.84 21.41
N TRP A 88 -14.08 8.67 21.29
CA TRP A 88 -13.96 7.69 22.35
C TRP A 88 -12.52 7.20 22.52
N TRP A 89 -12.09 7.00 23.77
CA TRP A 89 -10.75 6.52 24.10
C TRP A 89 -10.83 5.33 25.06
N GLY A 90 -10.34 4.18 24.63
CA GLY A 90 -10.42 2.94 25.41
C GLY A 90 -9.85 1.75 24.66
N ARG A 91 -10.15 0.53 25.11
CA ARG A 91 -9.68 -0.69 24.44
C ARG A 91 -10.71 -1.14 23.39
N PRO A 92 -10.32 -1.64 22.21
CA PRO A 92 -11.27 -1.95 21.14
C PRO A 92 -12.41 -2.90 21.57
N GLU A 93 -12.18 -3.81 22.51
CA GLU A 93 -13.19 -4.73 23.05
C GLU A 93 -14.28 -4.05 23.90
N ASP A 94 -14.05 -2.82 24.37
CA ASP A 94 -14.97 -2.05 25.20
C ASP A 94 -15.81 -1.04 24.36
N MET A 95 -15.62 -1.01 23.03
CA MET A 95 -16.41 -0.17 22.13
C MET A 95 -17.90 -0.51 22.20
N THR A 96 -18.73 0.51 22.38
CA THR A 96 -20.21 0.37 22.42
C THR A 96 -20.93 1.27 21.40
N MET A 97 -20.21 2.17 20.73
CA MET A 97 -20.76 2.99 19.66
C MET A 97 -21.08 2.16 18.41
N GLU A 98 -21.94 2.70 17.56
CA GLU A 98 -22.20 2.13 16.24
C GLU A 98 -20.94 2.18 15.37
N ARG A 99 -20.72 1.10 14.60
CA ARG A 99 -19.59 0.97 13.66
C ARG A 99 -20.13 0.78 12.25
N PRO A 100 -20.62 1.85 11.59
CA PRO A 100 -21.23 1.74 10.27
C PRO A 100 -20.24 1.23 9.23
N ALA A 101 -20.74 0.50 8.23
CA ALA A 101 -19.97 -0.01 7.11
C ALA A 101 -20.32 0.76 5.82
N PHE A 102 -19.30 1.29 5.17
CA PHE A 102 -19.41 2.06 3.94
C PHE A 102 -18.77 1.30 2.77
N TYR A 103 -19.36 1.42 1.60
CA TYR A 103 -18.92 0.69 0.40
C TYR A 103 -18.91 1.58 -0.83
N ILE A 104 -18.19 1.11 -1.84
CA ILE A 104 -18.27 1.60 -3.21
C ILE A 104 -18.98 0.57 -4.09
N ASP A 105 -19.71 1.05 -5.09
CA ASP A 105 -20.39 0.24 -6.10
C ASP A 105 -20.46 0.94 -7.46
N GLU A 106 -21.20 0.39 -8.43
CA GLU A 106 -21.35 1.00 -9.77
C GLU A 106 -21.95 2.42 -9.75
N THR A 107 -22.78 2.73 -8.75
CA THR A 107 -23.43 4.05 -8.60
C THR A 107 -22.58 5.04 -7.81
N ASN A 108 -21.81 4.53 -6.85
CA ASN A 108 -20.88 5.27 -6.02
C ASN A 108 -19.48 4.65 -6.11
N PRO A 109 -18.77 4.80 -7.25
CA PRO A 109 -17.51 4.09 -7.50
C PRO A 109 -16.32 4.65 -6.71
N GLY A 110 -15.22 3.90 -6.71
CA GLY A 110 -13.96 4.26 -6.07
C GLY A 110 -12.77 3.49 -6.65
N SER A 111 -12.22 3.97 -7.75
CA SER A 111 -11.19 3.28 -8.55
C SER A 111 -9.86 3.16 -7.82
N ASP A 112 -9.52 4.15 -7.01
CA ASP A 112 -8.33 4.15 -6.16
C ASP A 112 -8.40 3.06 -5.08
N LEU A 113 -9.51 3.00 -4.33
CA LEU A 113 -9.73 1.96 -3.32
C LEU A 113 -9.80 0.55 -3.95
N ALA A 114 -10.63 0.37 -4.99
CA ALA A 114 -10.77 -0.92 -5.66
C ALA A 114 -9.46 -1.33 -6.36
N GLY A 115 -8.76 -0.39 -6.98
CA GLY A 115 -7.47 -0.61 -7.62
C GLY A 115 -6.37 -1.01 -6.63
N GLU A 116 -6.24 -0.31 -5.51
CA GLU A 116 -5.25 -0.68 -4.49
C GLU A 116 -5.58 -2.04 -3.85
N THR A 117 -6.87 -2.32 -3.62
CA THR A 117 -7.29 -3.64 -3.11
C THR A 117 -7.00 -4.74 -4.13
N ALA A 118 -7.21 -4.48 -5.43
CA ALA A 118 -6.84 -5.40 -6.49
C ALA A 118 -5.31 -5.65 -6.52
N ALA A 119 -4.50 -4.59 -6.38
CA ALA A 119 -3.05 -4.70 -6.28
C ALA A 119 -2.61 -5.54 -5.07
N ALA A 120 -3.21 -5.31 -3.90
CA ALA A 120 -2.92 -6.07 -2.69
C ALA A 120 -3.22 -7.56 -2.86
N LEU A 121 -4.38 -7.89 -3.42
CA LEU A 121 -4.81 -9.27 -3.66
C LEU A 121 -3.95 -9.94 -4.75
N ALA A 122 -3.60 -9.23 -5.81
CA ALA A 122 -2.70 -9.74 -6.86
C ALA A 122 -1.29 -10.01 -6.31
N ALA A 123 -0.69 -9.06 -5.58
CA ALA A 123 0.61 -9.24 -4.94
C ALA A 123 0.60 -10.41 -3.93
N ALA A 124 -0.44 -10.48 -3.08
CA ALA A 124 -0.60 -11.58 -2.14
C ALA A 124 -0.79 -12.94 -2.84
N SER A 125 -1.47 -12.98 -4.00
CA SER A 125 -1.61 -14.23 -4.76
C SER A 125 -0.25 -14.82 -5.15
N ILE A 126 0.76 -13.97 -5.43
CA ILE A 126 2.14 -14.40 -5.70
C ILE A 126 2.77 -14.98 -4.44
N VAL A 127 2.67 -14.28 -3.31
CA VAL A 127 3.18 -14.72 -2.00
C VAL A 127 2.66 -16.12 -1.66
N PHE A 128 1.36 -16.35 -1.83
CA PHE A 128 0.72 -17.62 -1.44
C PHE A 128 0.76 -18.70 -2.52
N LYS A 129 1.32 -18.45 -3.71
CA LYS A 129 1.23 -19.36 -4.85
C LYS A 129 1.78 -20.76 -4.56
N SER A 130 2.94 -20.84 -3.89
CA SER A 130 3.62 -22.10 -3.58
C SER A 130 3.22 -22.69 -2.22
N VAL A 131 2.78 -21.85 -1.27
CA VAL A 131 2.45 -22.27 0.10
C VAL A 131 0.96 -22.55 0.32
N HIS A 132 0.07 -21.94 -0.47
CA HIS A 132 -1.38 -22.14 -0.37
C HIS A 132 -2.10 -21.82 -1.71
N SER A 133 -1.88 -22.66 -2.73
CA SER A 133 -2.36 -22.43 -4.10
C SER A 133 -3.87 -22.15 -4.24
N SER A 134 -4.73 -22.83 -3.48
CA SER A 134 -6.18 -22.57 -3.52
C SER A 134 -6.56 -21.16 -3.02
N TYR A 135 -5.80 -20.63 -2.05
CA TYR A 135 -6.02 -19.28 -1.53
C TYR A 135 -5.47 -18.26 -2.52
N SER A 136 -4.28 -18.51 -3.06
CA SER A 136 -3.70 -17.73 -4.18
C SER A 136 -4.68 -17.55 -5.35
N ASN A 137 -5.33 -18.63 -5.81
CA ASN A 137 -6.33 -18.57 -6.88
C ASN A 137 -7.56 -17.73 -6.50
N THR A 138 -8.02 -17.83 -5.24
CA THR A 138 -9.15 -17.04 -4.73
C THR A 138 -8.80 -15.54 -4.69
N LEU A 139 -7.61 -15.22 -4.19
CA LEU A 139 -7.09 -13.85 -4.17
C LEU A 139 -7.04 -13.26 -5.59
N LEU A 140 -6.49 -14.02 -6.54
CA LEU A 140 -6.34 -13.57 -7.92
C LEU A 140 -7.71 -13.33 -8.58
N GLN A 141 -8.69 -14.21 -8.37
CA GLN A 141 -10.04 -14.01 -8.89
C GLN A 141 -10.67 -12.70 -8.39
N HIS A 142 -10.56 -12.41 -7.09
CA HIS A 142 -11.07 -11.15 -6.53
C HIS A 142 -10.29 -9.94 -7.05
N ALA A 143 -8.96 -10.07 -7.25
CA ALA A 143 -8.12 -9.01 -7.80
C ALA A 143 -8.55 -8.61 -9.23
N GLU A 144 -8.77 -9.60 -10.11
CA GLU A 144 -9.18 -9.36 -11.50
C GLU A 144 -10.57 -8.69 -11.59
N GLN A 145 -11.50 -9.11 -10.74
CA GLN A 145 -12.84 -8.52 -10.63
C GLN A 145 -12.78 -7.06 -10.14
N LEU A 146 -12.06 -6.81 -9.04
CA LEU A 146 -11.93 -5.45 -8.48
C LEU A 146 -11.20 -4.50 -9.43
N PHE A 147 -10.20 -4.98 -10.18
CA PHE A 147 -9.54 -4.15 -11.20
C PHE A 147 -10.50 -3.81 -12.34
N THR A 148 -11.31 -4.77 -12.78
CA THR A 148 -12.33 -4.54 -13.81
C THR A 148 -13.33 -3.48 -13.34
N PHE A 149 -13.85 -3.63 -12.12
CA PHE A 149 -14.73 -2.64 -11.48
C PHE A 149 -14.07 -1.25 -11.43
N ALA A 150 -12.83 -1.18 -10.92
CA ALA A 150 -12.08 0.08 -10.76
C ALA A 150 -11.87 0.81 -12.09
N ASN A 151 -11.53 0.08 -13.16
CA ASN A 151 -11.20 0.66 -14.46
C ASN A 151 -12.46 1.07 -15.24
N GLN A 152 -13.57 0.33 -15.11
CA GLN A 152 -14.84 0.60 -15.80
C GLN A 152 -15.64 1.74 -15.15
N HIS A 153 -15.56 1.89 -13.82
CA HIS A 153 -16.30 2.91 -13.08
C HIS A 153 -15.34 3.89 -12.41
N ARG A 154 -14.92 4.92 -13.16
CA ARG A 154 -13.84 5.83 -12.73
C ARG A 154 -14.30 6.96 -11.81
N LYS A 155 -13.96 6.91 -10.52
CA LYS A 155 -14.20 7.97 -9.52
C LYS A 155 -13.28 7.83 -8.31
N VAL A 156 -13.07 8.93 -7.58
CA VAL A 156 -12.32 8.95 -6.31
C VAL A 156 -13.20 8.31 -5.22
N TYR A 157 -12.70 7.31 -4.48
CA TYR A 157 -13.55 6.62 -3.50
C TYR A 157 -14.05 7.54 -2.38
N SER A 158 -13.27 8.55 -1.99
CA SER A 158 -13.64 9.48 -0.91
C SER A 158 -14.75 10.45 -1.30
N GLU A 159 -15.12 10.51 -2.58
CA GLU A 159 -16.36 11.18 -3.03
C GLU A 159 -17.61 10.28 -2.91
N SER A 160 -17.40 8.98 -2.67
CA SER A 160 -18.44 7.96 -2.51
C SER A 160 -18.59 7.54 -1.05
N ILE A 161 -17.46 7.35 -0.36
CA ILE A 161 -17.35 7.20 1.10
C ILE A 161 -16.90 8.55 1.66
N ALA A 162 -17.84 9.47 1.81
CA ALA A 162 -17.55 10.86 2.19
C ALA A 162 -16.89 11.00 3.57
N ASP A 163 -17.15 10.07 4.50
CA ASP A 163 -16.50 10.06 5.82
C ASP A 163 -14.98 9.99 5.69
N ALA A 164 -14.47 9.18 4.76
CA ALA A 164 -13.04 9.01 4.52
C ALA A 164 -12.35 10.28 3.98
N ALA A 165 -13.08 11.25 3.43
CA ALA A 165 -12.50 12.40 2.75
C ALA A 165 -11.64 13.29 3.68
N ASN A 166 -11.99 13.37 4.96
CA ASN A 166 -11.25 14.16 5.95
C ASN A 166 -10.07 13.41 6.59
N PHE A 167 -9.93 12.10 6.31
CA PHE A 167 -8.88 11.25 6.88
C PHE A 167 -7.91 10.77 5.78
N TYR A 168 -8.46 10.06 4.80
CA TYR A 168 -7.77 9.46 3.66
C TYR A 168 -8.37 9.91 2.34
N GLY A 169 -8.57 11.23 2.19
CA GLY A 169 -8.97 11.82 0.91
C GLY A 169 -7.97 11.50 -0.19
N SER A 170 -8.45 11.16 -1.39
CA SER A 170 -7.59 10.59 -2.43
C SER A 170 -7.39 11.50 -3.65
N SER A 171 -6.18 11.43 -4.22
CA SER A 171 -5.81 11.98 -5.54
C SER A 171 -5.39 10.88 -6.53
N ALA A 172 -5.65 9.62 -6.19
CA ALA A 172 -4.86 8.47 -6.62
C ALA A 172 -5.39 7.64 -7.78
N ILE A 173 -6.54 7.98 -8.40
CA ILE A 173 -7.20 7.12 -9.40
C ILE A 173 -6.21 6.67 -10.48
N LYS A 174 -5.51 7.63 -11.08
CA LYS A 174 -4.61 7.41 -12.22
C LYS A 174 -3.51 6.42 -11.86
N MET A 175 -2.82 6.67 -10.75
CA MET A 175 -1.71 5.86 -10.27
C MET A 175 -2.17 4.47 -9.82
N SER A 176 -3.35 4.37 -9.19
CA SER A 176 -3.87 3.11 -8.66
C SER A 176 -4.31 2.15 -9.76
N LEU A 177 -4.83 2.65 -10.88
CA LEU A 177 -5.18 1.80 -12.03
C LEU A 177 -3.94 1.24 -12.73
N VAL A 178 -2.92 2.07 -12.97
CA VAL A 178 -1.65 1.60 -13.56
C VAL A 178 -0.95 0.60 -12.62
N TRP A 179 -0.92 0.90 -11.32
CA TRP A 179 -0.37 0.04 -10.27
C TRP A 179 -1.05 -1.33 -10.21
N ALA A 180 -2.39 -1.37 -10.18
CA ALA A 180 -3.16 -2.61 -10.15
C ALA A 180 -2.95 -3.46 -11.41
N ALA A 181 -2.94 -2.83 -12.58
CA ALA A 181 -2.67 -3.51 -13.85
C ALA A 181 -1.26 -4.13 -13.87
N ALA A 182 -0.25 -3.39 -13.40
CA ALA A 182 1.12 -3.89 -13.30
C ALA A 182 1.25 -5.09 -12.34
N TRP A 183 0.56 -5.06 -11.19
CA TRP A 183 0.52 -6.20 -10.27
C TRP A 183 -0.21 -7.41 -10.84
N LEU A 184 -1.33 -7.20 -11.53
CA LEU A 184 -2.06 -8.28 -12.19
C LEU A 184 -1.22 -8.93 -13.29
N HIS A 185 -0.47 -8.14 -14.06
CA HIS A 185 0.52 -8.69 -14.98
C HIS A 185 1.55 -9.55 -14.26
N GLN A 186 2.15 -9.05 -13.18
CA GLN A 186 3.14 -9.77 -12.39
C GLN A 186 2.59 -11.10 -11.82
N ALA A 187 1.32 -11.12 -11.39
CA ALA A 187 0.68 -12.29 -10.81
C ALA A 187 0.27 -13.35 -11.85
N THR A 188 -0.22 -12.91 -13.01
CA THR A 188 -0.82 -13.77 -14.04
C THR A 188 0.16 -14.18 -15.14
N GLY A 189 1.14 -13.32 -15.45
CA GLY A 189 1.92 -13.39 -16.67
C GLY A 189 1.15 -13.01 -17.94
N ASN A 190 -0.11 -12.56 -17.83
CA ASN A 190 -0.92 -12.14 -18.98
C ASN A 190 -0.42 -10.77 -19.49
N SER A 191 -0.08 -10.69 -20.78
CA SER A 191 0.37 -9.45 -21.43
C SER A 191 -0.73 -8.40 -21.51
N ASP A 192 -2.01 -8.77 -21.54
CA ASP A 192 -3.12 -7.81 -21.65
C ASP A 192 -3.12 -6.81 -20.47
N TYR A 193 -2.73 -7.26 -19.28
CA TYR A 193 -2.58 -6.38 -18.11
C TYR A 193 -1.37 -5.45 -18.23
N LEU A 194 -0.26 -5.90 -18.83
CA LEU A 194 0.89 -5.05 -19.09
C LEU A 194 0.56 -3.98 -20.14
N ASP A 195 -0.09 -4.38 -21.23
CA ASP A 195 -0.53 -3.48 -22.29
C ASP A 195 -1.50 -2.44 -21.73
N THR A 196 -2.44 -2.87 -20.86
CA THR A 196 -3.35 -1.96 -20.15
C THR A 196 -2.58 -1.01 -19.23
N ALA A 197 -1.58 -1.49 -18.49
CA ALA A 197 -0.77 -0.65 -17.61
C ALA A 197 0.00 0.42 -18.39
N GLU A 198 0.64 0.05 -19.51
CA GLU A 198 1.34 1.01 -20.38
C GLU A 198 0.37 2.00 -21.05
N GLN A 199 -0.79 1.52 -21.52
CA GLN A 199 -1.82 2.37 -22.11
C GLN A 199 -2.33 3.41 -21.12
N LEU A 200 -2.69 2.99 -19.90
CA LEU A 200 -3.17 3.89 -18.85
C LEU A 200 -2.07 4.86 -18.39
N TYR A 201 -0.82 4.40 -18.31
CA TYR A 201 0.31 5.27 -17.99
C TYR A 201 0.43 6.42 -18.99
N THR A 202 0.31 6.13 -20.29
CA THR A 202 0.31 7.15 -21.35
C THR A 202 -0.97 8.00 -21.36
N GLU A 203 -2.15 7.39 -21.19
CA GLU A 203 -3.45 8.10 -21.13
C GLU A 203 -3.44 9.17 -20.02
N PHE A 204 -2.88 8.81 -18.86
CA PHE A 204 -2.80 9.68 -17.70
C PHE A 204 -1.59 10.62 -17.69
N GLN A 205 -0.73 10.50 -18.70
CA GLN A 205 0.51 11.26 -18.87
C GLN A 205 1.41 11.19 -17.64
N MET A 206 1.52 9.99 -17.05
CA MET A 206 2.28 9.77 -15.81
C MET A 206 3.77 10.05 -15.98
N GLU A 207 4.30 10.06 -17.21
CA GLU A 207 5.68 10.47 -17.49
C GLU A 207 6.00 11.89 -17.00
N TYR A 208 5.00 12.77 -16.88
CA TYR A 208 5.19 14.13 -16.38
C TYR A 208 4.97 14.28 -14.87
N PHE A 209 4.56 13.21 -14.18
CA PHE A 209 4.32 13.27 -12.73
C PHE A 209 5.66 13.25 -11.97
N GLY A 210 5.70 13.93 -10.83
CA GLY A 210 6.80 13.78 -9.88
C GLY A 210 6.78 12.39 -9.26
N GLY A 211 7.96 11.84 -8.95
CA GLY A 211 8.08 10.55 -8.26
C GLY A 211 7.57 10.64 -6.83
N ASN A 212 6.92 9.57 -6.36
CA ASN A 212 6.39 9.44 -5.01
C ASN A 212 6.06 7.97 -4.71
N TYR A 213 5.93 7.66 -3.42
CA TYR A 213 5.44 6.37 -2.96
C TYR A 213 4.81 6.46 -1.56
N GLY A 214 3.56 6.05 -1.44
CA GLY A 214 2.71 6.12 -0.26
C GLY A 214 1.29 5.63 -0.56
N TRP A 215 0.42 5.69 0.45
CA TRP A 215 -0.94 5.16 0.35
C TRP A 215 -1.76 5.86 -0.75
N ASP A 216 -1.67 7.19 -0.83
CA ASP A 216 -2.35 7.98 -1.86
C ASP A 216 -1.58 7.90 -3.20
N GLN A 217 -0.29 8.18 -3.19
CA GLN A 217 0.49 8.32 -4.42
C GLN A 217 1.52 7.20 -4.59
N LYS A 218 1.54 6.54 -5.75
CA LYS A 218 2.39 5.36 -6.02
C LYS A 218 3.05 5.38 -7.39
N VAL A 219 3.40 6.57 -7.89
CA VAL A 219 4.00 6.76 -9.22
C VAL A 219 5.27 5.92 -9.35
N SER A 220 6.21 6.08 -8.42
CA SER A 220 7.51 5.40 -8.52
C SER A 220 7.42 3.90 -8.25
N GLY A 221 6.43 3.46 -7.48
CA GLY A 221 6.13 2.03 -7.35
C GLY A 221 5.69 1.41 -8.67
N ALA A 222 4.75 2.03 -9.38
CA ALA A 222 4.30 1.57 -10.68
C ALA A 222 5.43 1.60 -11.73
N GLU A 223 6.25 2.65 -11.75
CA GLU A 223 7.41 2.75 -12.63
C GLU A 223 8.44 1.65 -12.37
N VAL A 224 8.67 1.23 -11.13
CA VAL A 224 9.54 0.09 -10.82
C VAL A 224 9.00 -1.20 -11.44
N LEU A 225 7.70 -1.50 -11.26
CA LEU A 225 7.10 -2.72 -11.82
C LEU A 225 7.16 -2.72 -13.35
N LEU A 226 6.84 -1.59 -13.98
CA LEU A 226 6.90 -1.44 -15.43
C LEU A 226 8.34 -1.55 -15.95
N ALA A 227 9.33 -0.98 -15.26
CA ALA A 227 10.74 -1.14 -15.59
C ALA A 227 11.17 -2.61 -15.52
N LYS A 228 10.77 -3.33 -14.47
CA LYS A 228 11.07 -4.76 -14.30
C LYS A 228 10.45 -5.60 -15.41
N ALA A 229 9.20 -5.35 -15.78
CA ALA A 229 8.46 -6.13 -16.78
C ALA A 229 8.94 -5.86 -18.21
N THR A 230 9.10 -4.58 -18.57
CA THR A 230 9.38 -4.17 -19.97
C THR A 230 10.86 -4.05 -20.30
N LYS A 231 11.73 -3.89 -19.29
CA LYS A 231 13.14 -3.50 -19.45
C LYS A 231 13.32 -2.19 -20.22
N ASN A 232 12.27 -1.37 -20.33
CA ASN A 232 12.31 -0.10 -21.04
C ASN A 232 12.91 1.00 -20.14
N SER A 233 13.95 1.69 -20.65
CA SER A 233 14.66 2.69 -19.86
C SER A 233 13.79 3.88 -19.46
N LYS A 234 12.71 4.18 -20.21
CA LYS A 234 11.79 5.29 -19.88
C LYS A 234 11.25 5.21 -18.45
N TYR A 235 11.08 4.01 -17.91
CA TYR A 235 10.63 3.78 -16.53
C TYR A 235 11.79 3.77 -15.54
N SER A 236 12.89 3.06 -15.84
CA SER A 236 14.04 3.03 -14.93
C SER A 236 14.70 4.40 -14.75
N ASP A 237 14.70 5.24 -15.79
CA ASP A 237 15.24 6.60 -15.76
C ASP A 237 14.41 7.52 -14.84
N LYS A 238 13.09 7.30 -14.78
CA LYS A 238 12.20 8.00 -13.84
C LYS A 238 12.46 7.57 -12.40
N VAL A 239 12.56 6.26 -12.14
CA VAL A 239 12.89 5.72 -10.81
C VAL A 239 14.25 6.24 -10.34
N LYS A 240 15.25 6.23 -11.23
CA LYS A 240 16.58 6.79 -10.97
C LYS A 240 16.49 8.28 -10.63
N SER A 241 15.75 9.05 -11.42
CA SER A 241 15.60 10.49 -11.20
C SER A 241 14.95 10.80 -9.85
N PHE A 242 13.94 10.02 -9.46
CA PHE A 242 13.31 10.12 -8.16
C PHE A 242 14.31 9.85 -7.03
N CYS A 243 14.99 8.70 -7.05
CA CYS A 243 15.96 8.35 -6.00
C CYS A 243 17.12 9.34 -5.93
N ASP A 244 17.67 9.78 -7.06
CA ASP A 244 18.74 10.78 -7.09
C ASP A 244 18.28 12.12 -6.52
N TYR A 245 17.05 12.55 -6.82
CA TYR A 245 16.48 13.78 -6.24
C TYR A 245 16.33 13.65 -4.73
N MET A 246 15.72 12.57 -4.23
CA MET A 246 15.53 12.37 -2.78
C MET A 246 16.86 12.32 -2.02
N ILE A 247 17.88 11.69 -2.61
CA ILE A 247 19.20 11.55 -1.97
C ILE A 247 19.98 12.87 -2.02
N ASN A 248 20.01 13.54 -3.17
CA ASN A 248 20.95 14.65 -3.40
C ASN A 248 20.35 16.04 -3.23
N THR A 249 19.03 16.20 -3.33
CA THR A 249 18.36 17.51 -3.40
C THR A 249 17.33 17.70 -2.30
N GLU A 250 16.52 16.68 -2.02
CA GLU A 250 15.46 16.80 -1.02
C GLU A 250 16.00 17.15 0.37
N GLN A 251 15.21 17.94 1.11
CA GLN A 251 15.55 18.44 2.42
C GLN A 251 15.89 17.31 3.39
N LYS A 252 16.94 17.53 4.18
CA LYS A 252 17.35 16.64 5.26
C LYS A 252 17.43 17.42 6.55
N THR A 253 17.10 16.78 7.66
CA THR A 253 17.34 17.36 8.99
C THR A 253 18.84 17.52 9.23
N PRO A 254 19.30 18.34 10.19
CA PRO A 254 20.72 18.48 10.51
C PRO A 254 21.41 17.15 10.88
N LYS A 255 20.64 16.14 11.32
CA LYS A 255 21.12 14.80 11.65
C LYS A 255 20.97 13.78 10.51
N GLY A 256 20.57 14.21 9.31
CA GLY A 256 20.61 13.40 8.10
C GLY A 256 19.35 12.60 7.74
N LEU A 257 18.26 12.70 8.51
CA LEU A 257 16.96 12.16 8.10
C LEU A 257 16.43 12.91 6.88
N LEU A 258 16.01 12.18 5.85
CA LEU A 258 15.23 12.69 4.73
C LEU A 258 13.88 13.21 5.22
N PHE A 259 13.62 14.50 5.00
CA PHE A 259 12.45 15.19 5.54
C PHE A 259 11.53 15.65 4.41
N VAL A 260 10.62 14.77 4.00
CA VAL A 260 9.67 15.01 2.90
C VAL A 260 8.48 15.87 3.34
N GLY A 261 8.10 15.77 4.61
CA GLY A 261 6.99 16.52 5.17
C GLY A 261 6.73 16.16 6.63
N ASP A 262 5.88 16.96 7.29
CA ASP A 262 5.62 16.86 8.72
C ASP A 262 4.86 15.57 9.10
N TRP A 263 3.87 15.19 8.29
CA TRP A 263 3.02 14.04 8.54
C TRP A 263 3.70 12.71 8.21
N GLY A 264 4.10 11.98 9.24
CA GLY A 264 4.75 10.68 9.10
C GLY A 264 6.10 10.79 8.38
N SER A 265 6.96 11.72 8.82
CA SER A 265 8.27 11.96 8.21
C SER A 265 9.14 10.70 8.10
N LEU A 266 9.14 9.85 9.12
CA LEU A 266 9.86 8.55 9.10
C LEU A 266 9.24 7.56 8.11
N ARG A 267 7.90 7.52 8.01
CA ARG A 267 7.19 6.72 7.00
C ARG A 267 7.59 7.17 5.60
N SER A 268 7.60 8.48 5.35
CA SER A 268 7.96 9.02 4.03
C SER A 268 9.41 8.70 3.68
N ALA A 269 10.34 8.79 4.64
CA ALA A 269 11.72 8.38 4.45
C ALA A 269 11.83 6.87 4.15
N ALA A 270 11.13 6.02 4.91
CA ALA A 270 11.13 4.56 4.70
C ALA A 270 10.53 4.16 3.34
N ASN A 271 9.49 4.84 2.88
CA ASN A 271 8.90 4.60 1.56
C ASN A 271 9.90 4.91 0.42
N VAL A 272 10.64 6.01 0.55
CA VAL A 272 11.69 6.36 -0.42
C VAL A 272 12.80 5.32 -0.41
N VAL A 273 13.24 4.92 0.79
CA VAL A 273 14.25 3.86 0.97
C VAL A 273 13.83 2.59 0.24
N PHE A 274 12.58 2.16 0.41
CA PHE A 274 12.08 0.95 -0.22
C PHE A 274 12.16 1.02 -1.76
N ILE A 275 11.68 2.10 -2.37
CA ILE A 275 11.80 2.30 -3.82
C ILE A 275 13.26 2.33 -4.30
N CYS A 276 14.17 2.94 -3.53
CA CYS A 276 15.57 2.99 -3.92
C CYS A 276 16.31 1.65 -3.73
N LEU A 277 15.86 0.80 -2.81
CA LEU A 277 16.34 -0.60 -2.72
C LEU A 277 15.88 -1.40 -3.94
N GLU A 278 14.63 -1.24 -4.35
CA GLU A 278 14.11 -1.86 -5.57
C GLU A 278 14.88 -1.41 -6.83
N ALA A 279 15.19 -0.11 -6.90
CA ALA A 279 16.05 0.44 -7.96
C ALA A 279 17.47 -0.15 -7.92
N ALA A 280 18.05 -0.31 -6.72
CA ALA A 280 19.37 -0.91 -6.54
C ALA A 280 19.42 -2.36 -7.02
N ASP A 281 18.34 -3.13 -6.83
CA ASP A 281 18.23 -4.51 -7.28
C ASP A 281 18.05 -4.62 -8.80
N MET A 282 17.54 -3.57 -9.45
CA MET A 282 17.61 -3.40 -10.91
C MET A 282 19.01 -2.96 -11.39
N GLY A 283 19.98 -2.76 -10.50
CA GLY A 283 21.35 -2.33 -10.83
C GLY A 283 21.54 -0.82 -10.94
N ILE A 284 20.54 -0.02 -10.56
CA ILE A 284 20.59 1.45 -10.64
C ILE A 284 21.30 1.99 -9.40
N SER A 285 22.47 2.61 -9.58
CA SER A 285 23.25 3.27 -8.51
C SER A 285 23.35 2.43 -7.22
N ALA A 286 23.48 1.10 -7.36
CA ALA A 286 23.13 0.16 -6.29
C ALA A 286 23.86 0.41 -4.96
N SER A 287 25.17 0.68 -5.00
CA SER A 287 25.95 0.98 -3.79
C SER A 287 25.50 2.26 -3.09
N GLN A 288 25.17 3.31 -3.86
CA GLN A 288 24.70 4.57 -3.31
C GLN A 288 23.32 4.41 -2.66
N TYR A 289 22.40 3.75 -3.34
CA TYR A 289 21.03 3.58 -2.86
C TYR A 289 20.95 2.66 -1.64
N ARG A 290 21.74 1.58 -1.60
CA ARG A 290 21.87 0.72 -0.41
C ARG A 290 22.51 1.45 0.77
N SER A 291 23.57 2.23 0.54
CA SER A 291 24.19 3.03 1.61
C SER A 291 23.23 4.12 2.13
N PHE A 292 22.43 4.73 1.25
CA PHE A 292 21.37 5.64 1.66
C PHE A 292 20.32 4.93 2.52
N ALA A 293 19.87 3.75 2.11
CA ALA A 293 18.93 2.92 2.86
C ALA A 293 19.43 2.63 4.27
N GLU A 294 20.68 2.16 4.40
CA GLU A 294 21.31 1.90 5.71
C GLU A 294 21.28 3.12 6.62
N LYS A 295 21.59 4.32 6.10
CA LYS A 295 21.57 5.56 6.90
C LYS A 295 20.17 5.95 7.36
N GLN A 296 19.16 5.81 6.50
CA GLN A 296 17.79 6.20 6.86
C GLN A 296 17.16 5.19 7.83
N ILE A 297 17.38 3.89 7.62
CA ILE A 297 16.97 2.85 8.58
C ILE A 297 17.73 3.01 9.89
N GLY A 298 19.05 3.26 9.84
CA GLY A 298 19.87 3.58 11.01
C GLY A 298 19.33 4.76 11.81
N TYR A 299 18.91 5.84 11.15
CA TYR A 299 18.25 6.97 11.81
C TYR A 299 16.97 6.55 12.55
N ILE A 300 16.09 5.78 11.90
CA ILE A 300 14.85 5.27 12.50
C ILE A 300 15.15 4.40 13.73
N LEU A 301 16.21 3.60 13.66
CA LEU A 301 16.58 2.67 14.72
C LEU A 301 17.34 3.31 15.88
N GLY A 302 18.10 4.39 15.66
CA GLY A 302 18.87 5.02 16.75
C GLY A 302 19.91 6.07 16.37
N ASP A 303 20.41 6.12 15.14
CA ASP A 303 21.58 6.95 14.78
C ASP A 303 21.34 8.46 14.97
N GLY A 304 20.07 8.87 15.01
CA GLY A 304 19.66 10.24 15.36
C GLY A 304 19.84 10.60 16.85
N GLY A 305 20.23 9.66 17.71
CA GLY A 305 20.46 9.81 19.16
C GLY A 305 19.36 9.20 20.04
N ARG A 306 18.34 8.57 19.45
CA ARG A 306 17.35 7.70 20.11
C ARG A 306 16.63 6.87 19.06
N SER A 307 15.99 5.78 19.48
CA SER A 307 15.12 5.00 18.61
C SER A 307 13.79 5.70 18.36
N TYR A 308 13.22 5.49 17.19
CA TYR A 308 11.86 5.89 16.84
C TYR A 308 10.92 4.69 16.65
N ILE A 309 11.35 3.49 17.06
CA ILE A 309 10.54 2.27 17.07
C ILE A 309 10.12 1.98 18.51
N VAL A 310 8.81 1.91 18.76
CA VAL A 310 8.26 1.60 20.10
C VAL A 310 8.83 0.26 20.59
N GLY A 311 9.29 0.24 21.84
CA GLY A 311 9.81 -0.98 22.48
C GLY A 311 11.18 -1.46 21.97
N TYR A 312 11.89 -0.67 21.16
CA TYR A 312 13.19 -1.05 20.60
C TYR A 312 14.28 0.01 20.84
N GLY A 313 15.52 -0.45 21.03
CA GLY A 313 16.70 0.43 21.05
C GLY A 313 16.78 1.38 22.25
N GLU A 314 17.51 2.48 22.06
CA GLU A 314 17.78 3.46 23.11
C GLU A 314 16.69 4.53 23.18
N ASN A 315 16.10 4.73 24.36
CA ASN A 315 15.10 5.78 24.63
C ASN A 315 13.96 5.87 23.58
N PRO A 316 13.25 4.76 23.28
CA PRO A 316 12.17 4.75 22.31
C PRO A 316 10.99 5.64 22.73
N PRO A 317 10.05 5.94 21.81
CA PRO A 317 8.76 6.52 22.17
C PRO A 317 8.02 5.62 23.17
N THR A 318 7.29 6.24 24.10
CA THR A 318 6.54 5.57 25.18
C THR A 318 5.11 6.11 25.32
N HIS A 319 4.72 7.00 24.42
CA HIS A 319 3.45 7.74 24.42
C HIS A 319 3.02 7.92 22.95
N GLU A 320 2.94 6.82 22.24
CA GLU A 320 2.30 6.74 20.93
C GLU A 320 0.82 7.12 21.02
N HIS A 321 0.32 7.75 19.95
CA HIS A 321 -1.05 8.20 19.85
C HIS A 321 -1.89 7.14 19.15
#